data_AF-A0A1X1W1F8-F1
#
_entry.id   AF-A0A1X1W1F8-F1
#
_cell.length_a   1.000
_cell.length_b   1.000
_cell.length_c   1.000
_cell.angle_alpha   90.00
_cell.angle_beta   90.00
_cell.angle_gamma   90.00
#
_symmetry.space_group_name_H-M   'P 1'
#
loop_
_entity.id
_entity.type
_entity.pdbx_description
1 polymer ?
#
loop_
_entity_poly.entity_id
_entity_poly.type
_entity_poly.pdbx_seq_one_letter_code
_entity_poly.pdbx_strand_id
1 'polypeptide(L)'
;MAKHRTLNGAMSAGDALAEAEIRYRLLAETFEEMPQLRANLNPALERAKAEIMRLRVSKQTSAESTRDGKVVPFDASRFQKSGT
;
A
#
# COMPACT_ATOMS: atom_id res chain seq x y z
N MET A 1 2.82 5.07 9.86
CA MET A 1 2.01 3.85 9.97
C MET A 1 1.01 4.08 11.07
N ALA A 2 -0.28 3.83 10.85
CA ALA A 2 -1.25 3.91 11.92
C ALA A 2 -0.79 2.97 13.04
N LYS A 3 -0.75 3.49 14.27
CA LYS A 3 -0.15 2.85 15.47
C LYS A 3 -1.03 1.72 15.99
N HIS A 4 -1.55 0.86 15.11
CA HIS A 4 -2.39 -0.26 15.54
C HIS A 4 -1.49 -1.28 16.21
N ARG A 5 -1.73 -1.49 17.52
CA ARG A 5 -0.98 -2.46 18.33
C ARG A 5 -1.47 -3.89 18.11
N THR A 6 -2.69 -4.06 17.62
CA THR A 6 -3.36 -5.36 17.46
C THR A 6 -3.96 -5.48 16.07
N LEU A 7 -4.03 -6.73 15.57
CA LEU A 7 -4.67 -7.04 14.28
C LEU A 7 -6.12 -6.57 14.25
N ASN A 8 -6.89 -6.90 15.30
CA ASN A 8 -8.29 -6.48 15.43
C ASN A 8 -8.45 -4.96 15.37
N GLY A 9 -7.52 -4.21 15.98
CA GLY A 9 -7.53 -2.75 15.93
C GLY A 9 -7.35 -2.19 14.52
N ALA A 10 -6.52 -2.83 13.69
CA ALA A 10 -6.36 -2.45 12.28
C ALA A 10 -7.60 -2.82 11.46
N MET A 11 -8.17 -4.01 11.69
CA MET A 11 -9.39 -4.48 11.03
C MET A 11 -10.59 -3.56 11.32
N SER A 12 -10.82 -3.20 12.60
CA SER A 12 -11.90 -2.30 13.00
C SER A 12 -11.76 -0.89 12.41
N ALA A 13 -10.53 -0.44 12.16
CA ALA A 13 -10.25 0.84 11.53
C ALA A 13 -10.30 0.80 9.98
N GLY A 14 -10.44 -0.39 9.38
CA GLY A 14 -10.37 -0.57 7.93
C GLY A 14 -8.99 -0.26 7.33
N ASP A 15 -7.92 -0.22 8.13
CA ASP A 15 -6.55 0.01 7.64
C ASP A 15 -5.95 -1.31 7.13
N ALA A 16 -6.32 -1.66 5.90
CA ALA A 16 -5.88 -2.90 5.24
C ALA A 16 -4.35 -3.03 5.15
N LEU A 17 -3.62 -1.91 5.02
CA LEU A 17 -2.16 -1.95 4.99
C LEU A 17 -1.60 -2.29 6.37
N ALA A 18 -2.10 -1.64 7.43
CA ALA A 18 -1.68 -1.97 8.79
C ALA A 18 -2.06 -3.41 9.17
N GLU A 19 -3.23 -3.89 8.74
CA GLU A 19 -3.65 -5.26 8.96
C GLU A 19 -2.67 -6.26 8.32
N ALA A 20 -2.32 -6.06 7.04
CA ALA A 20 -1.40 -6.93 6.32
C ALA A 20 0.01 -6.92 6.96
N GLU A 21 0.49 -5.75 7.41
CA GLU A 21 1.79 -5.62 8.08
C GLU A 21 1.83 -6.34 9.44
N ILE A 22 0.77 -6.23 10.25
CA ILE A 22 0.66 -6.94 11.53
C ILE A 22 0.56 -8.45 11.28
N ARG A 23 -0.23 -8.89 10.29
CA ARG A 23 -0.34 -10.31 9.92
C ARG A 23 1.00 -10.90 9.50
N TYR A 24 1.76 -10.17 8.67
CA TYR A 24 3.11 -10.57 8.28
C TYR A 24 4.03 -10.73 9.50
N ARG A 25 4.01 -9.77 10.44
CA ARG A 25 4.82 -9.85 11.66
C ARG A 25 4.47 -11.09 12.50
N LEU A 26 3.19 -11.34 12.75
CA LEU A 26 2.74 -12.52 13.51
C LEU A 26 3.18 -13.84 12.86
N LEU A 27 3.08 -13.92 11.53
CA LEU A 27 3.55 -15.08 10.77
C LEU A 27 5.08 -15.25 10.87
N ALA A 28 5.83 -14.15 10.84
CA ALA A 28 7.29 -14.17 10.94
C ALA A 28 7.76 -14.59 12.34
N GLU A 29 7.13 -14.06 13.39
CA GLU A 29 7.37 -14.48 14.77
C GLU A 29 7.12 -16.00 14.93
N THR A 30 5.97 -16.49 14.44
CA THR A 30 5.65 -17.93 14.48
C THR A 30 6.64 -18.77 13.66
N PHE A 31 7.11 -18.26 12.52
CA PHE A 31 8.10 -18.93 11.66
C PHE A 31 9.47 -19.08 12.35
N GLU A 32 9.86 -18.11 13.17
CA GLU A 32 11.07 -18.14 13.98
C GLU A 32 10.91 -19.10 15.17
N GLU A 33 9.78 -19.02 15.88
CA GLU A 33 9.49 -19.83 17.07
C GLU A 33 9.20 -21.31 16.77
N MET A 34 8.62 -21.62 15.60
CA MET A 34 8.19 -22.97 15.22
C MET A 34 8.83 -23.44 13.90
N PRO A 35 10.12 -23.84 13.90
CA PRO A 35 10.85 -24.26 12.69
C PRO A 35 10.18 -25.40 11.91
N GLN A 36 9.45 -26.28 12.60
CA GLN A 36 8.72 -27.39 12.00
C GLN A 36 7.56 -26.94 11.08
N LEU A 37 7.09 -25.70 11.23
CA LEU A 37 5.99 -25.15 10.41
C LEU A 37 6.49 -24.33 9.21
N ARG A 38 7.80 -24.17 9.02
CA ARG A 38 8.35 -23.25 7.99
C ARG A 38 7.90 -23.57 6.57
N ALA A 39 7.82 -24.84 6.21
CA ALA A 39 7.33 -25.25 4.90
C ALA A 39 5.88 -24.78 4.66
N ASN A 40 5.04 -24.82 5.69
CA ASN A 40 3.64 -24.40 5.64
C ASN A 40 3.48 -22.88 5.71
N LEU A 41 4.35 -22.19 6.46
CA LEU A 41 4.29 -20.75 6.69
C LEU A 41 4.93 -19.91 5.56
N ASN A 42 5.91 -20.46 4.85
CA ASN A 42 6.59 -19.76 3.75
C ASN A 42 5.61 -19.21 2.69
N PRO A 43 4.67 -20.00 2.13
CA PRO A 43 3.70 -19.48 1.18
C PRO A 43 2.82 -18.36 1.76
N ALA A 44 2.46 -18.42 3.04
CA ALA A 44 1.66 -17.40 3.71
C ALA A 44 2.44 -16.10 3.88
N LEU A 45 3.73 -16.18 4.26
CA LEU A 45 4.63 -15.04 4.35
C LEU A 45 4.82 -14.34 3.00
N GLU A 46 5.08 -15.10 1.94
CA GLU A 46 5.25 -14.52 0.59
C GLU A 46 3.97 -13.88 0.08
N ARG A 47 2.80 -14.49 0.34
CA ARG A 47 1.51 -13.87 0.02
C ARG A 47 1.31 -12.55 0.76
N ALA A 48 1.62 -12.50 2.06
CA ALA A 48 1.50 -11.29 2.86
C ALA A 48 2.47 -10.18 2.39
N LYS A 49 3.72 -10.53 2.04
CA LYS A 49 4.67 -9.57 1.43
C LYS A 49 4.14 -8.97 0.13
N ALA A 50 3.61 -9.82 -0.75
CA ALA A 50 3.05 -9.38 -2.02
C ALA A 50 1.85 -8.44 -1.82
N GLU A 51 0.98 -8.74 -0.84
CA GLU A 51 -0.15 -7.90 -0.45
C GLU A 51 0.31 -6.53 0.09
N ILE A 52 1.27 -6.51 1.01
CA ILE A 52 1.85 -5.27 1.55
C ILE A 52 2.40 -4.39 0.43
N MET A 53 3.15 -4.97 -0.51
CA MET A 53 3.71 -4.22 -1.63
C MET A 53 2.61 -3.61 -2.51
N ARG A 54 1.57 -4.37 -2.85
CA ARG A 54 0.42 -3.86 -3.61
C ARG A 54 -0.30 -2.73 -2.86
N LEU A 55 -0.58 -2.91 -1.57
CA LEU A 55 -1.27 -1.91 -0.75
C LEU A 55 -0.46 -0.63 -0.57
N ARG A 56 0.88 -0.73 -0.46
CA ARG A 56 1.77 0.44 -0.41
C ARG A 56 1.70 1.23 -1.70
N VAL A 57 1.76 0.55 -2.85
CA VAL A 57 1.61 1.21 -4.16
C VAL A 57 0.24 1.87 -4.27
N SER A 58 -0.84 1.16 -3.96
CA SER A 58 -2.21 1.72 -4.01
C SER A 58 -2.39 2.92 -3.07
N LYS A 59 -1.77 2.91 -1.90
CA LYS A 59 -1.81 4.04 -0.96
C LYS A 59 -1.02 5.23 -1.48
N GLN A 60 0.12 4.99 -2.13
CA GLN A 60 0.93 6.04 -2.75
C GLN A 60 0.21 6.66 -3.95
N THR A 61 -0.36 5.86 -4.86
CA THR A 61 -1.12 6.38 -6.01
C THR A 61 -2.36 7.16 -5.57
N SER A 62 -3.02 6.73 -4.50
CA SER A 62 -4.16 7.48 -3.93
C SER A 62 -3.75 8.82 -3.31
N ALA A 63 -2.57 8.89 -2.71
CA ALA A 63 -2.01 10.14 -2.19
C ALA A 63 -1.49 11.07 -3.30
N GLU A 64 -1.06 10.50 -4.42
CA GLU A 64 -0.57 11.24 -5.59
C GLU A 64 -1.72 11.74 -6.48
N SER A 65 -2.82 11.01 -6.59
CA SER A 65 -4.04 11.49 -7.25
C SER A 65 -4.76 12.60 -6.47
N THR A 66 -4.49 12.76 -5.17
CA THR A 66 -4.90 13.94 -4.41
C THR A 66 -4.00 15.16 -4.65
N ARG A 67 -2.78 14.95 -5.16
CA ARG A 67 -1.88 16.03 -5.60
C ARG A 67 -2.22 16.39 -7.05
N ASP A 68 -3.39 17.00 -7.19
CA ASP A 68 -3.76 17.96 -8.22
C ASP A 68 -3.01 17.79 -9.55
N GLY A 69 -3.47 16.85 -10.37
CA GLY A 69 -3.13 16.83 -11.79
C GLY A 69 -3.72 18.10 -12.39
N LYS A 70 -2.94 19.18 -12.41
CA LYS A 70 -3.35 20.48 -12.97
C LYS A 70 -3.66 20.30 -14.44
N VAL A 71 -4.92 20.04 -14.75
CA VAL A 71 -5.44 20.01 -16.11
C VAL A 71 -5.32 21.44 -16.63
N VAL A 72 -4.31 21.69 -17.45
CA VAL A 72 -4.18 22.98 -18.13
C VAL A 72 -5.27 23.02 -19.19
N PRO A 73 -6.24 23.96 -19.10
CA PRO A 73 -7.25 24.07 -20.13
C PRO A 73 -6.59 24.39 -21.48
N PHE A 74 -7.14 23.81 -22.54
CA PHE A 74 -6.66 24.06 -23.89
C PHE A 74 -6.78 25.56 -24.22
N ASP A 75 -5.64 26.19 -24.51
CA ASP A 75 -5.54 27.60 -24.84
C ASP A 75 -5.16 27.76 -26.32
N ALA A 76 -6.17 28.01 -27.15
CA ALA A 76 -6.01 28.16 -28.60
C ALA A 76 -5.15 29.39 -28.97
N SER A 77 -5.07 30.39 -28.10
CA SER A 77 -4.31 31.62 -28.36
C SER A 77 -2.80 31.37 -28.41
N ARG A 78 -2.31 30.31 -27.76
CA ARG A 78 -0.89 29.89 -27.79
C ARG A 78 -0.41 29.38 -29.15
N PHE A 79 -1.34 28.95 -30.00
CA PHE A 79 -1.04 28.36 -31.30
C PHE A 79 -1.26 29.34 -32.45
N GLN A 80 -1.65 30.57 -32.15
CA GLN A 80 -1.74 31.61 -33.16
C GLN A 80 -0.34 32.13 -33.47
N LYS A 81 0.00 32.22 -34.77
CA LYS A 81 1.21 32.93 -35.20
C LYS A 81 1.09 34.38 -34.72
N SER A 82 2.06 34.84 -33.94
CA SER A 82 2.20 36.24 -33.58
C SER A 82 2.36 37.05 -34.87
N GLY A 83 1.29 37.73 -35.28
CA GLY A 83 1.28 38.56 -36.48
C GLY A 83 1.80 39.95 -36.18
N THR A 84 3.02 40.23 -36.64
CA THR A 84 3.42 41.44 -37.39
C THR A 84 4.60 41.06 -38.27
#